data_AF-W9V018-F1
#
_entry.id   AF-W9V018-F1
#
_cell.length_a   1.000
_cell.length_b   1.000
_cell.length_c   1.000
_cell.angle_alpha   90.00
_cell.angle_beta   90.00
_cell.angle_gamma   90.00
#
_symmetry.space_group_name_H-M   'P 1'
#
loop_
_entity.id
_entity.type
_entity.pdbx_description
1 polymer ?
#
loop_
_entity_poly.entity_id
_entity_poly.type
_entity_poly.pdbx_seq_one_letter_code
_entity_poly.pdbx_strand_id
1 'polypeptide(L)' 'MATYSSNQLKNGLKVMLDGDPCTMLDVEFVKPGKVRPLLG' A
#
# COMPACT_ATOMS: atom_id res chain seq x y z
N MET A 1 11.26 12.88 -1.28
CA MET A 1 10.49 11.72 -0.81
C MET A 1 9.51 11.37 -1.90
N ALA A 2 9.62 10.18 -2.51
CA ALA A 2 8.75 9.82 -3.62
C ALA A 2 7.35 9.54 -3.08
N THR A 3 6.39 10.41 -3.38
CA THR A 3 4.98 10.24 -3.01
C THR A 3 4.26 9.54 -4.15
N TYR A 4 3.98 8.25 -3.97
CA TYR A 4 3.16 7.49 -4.90
C TYR A 4 1.70 7.65 -4.51
N SER A 5 0.85 8.06 -5.46
CA SER A 5 -0.60 8.02 -5.27
C SER A 5 -1.10 6.59 -5.40
N SER A 6 -2.18 6.22 -4.69
CA SER A 6 -2.74 4.86 -4.76
C SER A 6 -3.12 4.44 -6.18
N ASN A 7 -3.37 5.38 -7.09
CA ASN A 7 -3.64 5.12 -8.50
C ASN A 7 -2.39 4.71 -9.32
N GLN A 8 -1.20 4.86 -8.73
CA GLN A 8 0.08 4.47 -9.31
C GLN A 8 0.57 3.12 -8.79
N LEU A 9 -0.12 2.54 -7.80
CA LEU A 9 0.16 1.19 -7.31
C LEU A 9 -0.28 0.17 -8.38
N LYS A 10 0.69 -0.38 -9.09
CA LYS A 10 0.51 -1.37 -10.15
C LYS A 10 1.55 -2.46 -9.98
N ASN A 11 1.22 -3.68 -10.41
CA ASN A 11 2.18 -4.77 -10.47
C ASN A 11 3.38 -4.35 -11.35
N GLY A 12 4.59 -4.56 -10.86
CA GLY A 12 5.83 -4.11 -11.51
C GLY A 12 6.33 -2.72 -11.09
N LEU A 13 5.61 -1.98 -10.24
CA LEU A 13 6.11 -0.71 -9.69
C LEU A 13 7.33 -0.96 -8.81
N LYS A 14 8.43 -0.26 -9.09
CA LYS A 14 9.64 -0.28 -8.26
C LYS A 14 9.57 0.81 -7.19
N VAL A 15 9.81 0.41 -5.94
CA VAL A 15 9.84 1.29 -4.77
C VAL A 15 11.09 1.02 -3.95
N MET A 16 11.55 2.04 -3.22
CA MET A 16 12.62 1.88 -2.24
C MET A 16 11.99 1.63 -0.87
N LEU A 17 12.25 0.47 -0.30
CA LEU A 17 11.83 0.11 1.07
C LEU A 17 13.10 -0.09 1.89
N ASP A 18 13.23 0.70 2.96
CA ASP A 18 14.39 0.63 3.88
C ASP A 18 15.78 0.77 3.23
N GLY A 19 15.83 1.36 2.03
CA GLY A 19 17.06 1.57 1.25
C GLY A 19 17.25 0.56 0.11
N ASP A 20 16.43 -0.49 0.04
CA ASP A 20 16.51 -1.53 -0.98
C ASP A 20 15.44 -1.35 -2.09
N PRO A 21 15.80 -1.61 -3.36
CA PRO A 21 14.85 -1.54 -4.46
C PRO A 21 13.96 -2.80 -4.50
N CYS A 22 12.69 -2.65 -4.15
CA CYS A 22 11.68 -3.70 -4.22
C CYS A 22 10.75 -3.48 -5.42
N THR A 23 10.17 -4.56 -5.93
CA THR A 23 9.16 -4.51 -7.00
C THR A 23 7.83 -5.00 -6.45
N MET A 24 6.75 -4.23 -6.65
CA MET A 24 5.40 -4.65 -6.29
C MET A 24 4.96 -5.83 -7.14
N LEU A 25 4.73 -6.98 -6.50
CA LEU A 25 4.28 -8.19 -7.18
C LEU A 25 2.78 -8.21 -7.38
N ASP A 26 2.02 -7.82 -6.35
CA ASP A 26 0.57 -7.72 -6.39
C ASP A 26 0.02 -6.62 -5.47
N VAL A 27 -1.17 -6.12 -5.79
CA VAL A 27 -1.83 -5.02 -5.06
C VAL A 27 -3.28 -5.41 -4.76
N GLU A 28 -3.57 -5.63 -3.49
CA GLU A 28 -4.92 -5.93 -3.02
C GLU A 28 -5.60 -4.70 -2.40
N PHE A 29 -6.77 -4.33 -2.95
CA PHE A 29 -7.61 -3.28 -2.37
C PHE A 29 -8.57 -3.87 -1.35
N VAL A 30 -8.15 -3.90 -0.09
CA VAL A 30 -9.00 -4.33 1.01
C VAL A 30 -9.95 -3.22 1.45
N LYS A 31 -11.24 -3.53 1.58
CA LYS A 31 -12.18 -2.63 2.24
C LYS A 31 -11.95 -2.73 3.74
N PRO A 32 -11.68 -1.63 4.48
CA PRO A 32 -11.62 -1.69 5.92
C PRO A 32 -12.98 -2.18 6.43
N GLY A 33 -13.01 -3.35 7.04
CA GLY A 33 -14.21 -3.93 7.61
C GLY A 33 -14.83 -3.00 8.65
N LYS A 34 -16.10 -3.25 8.99
CA LYS A 34 -16.87 -2.43 9.95
C LYS A 34 -16.09 -2.32 11.27
N VAL A 35 -15.52 -1.14 11.51
CA VAL A 35 -14.83 -0.82 12.76
C VAL A 35 -15.78 -1.10 13.92
N ARG A 36 -15.37 -2.00 14.81
CA ARG A 36 -16.07 -2.17 16.09
C ARG A 36 -15.91 -0.83 16.83
N PRO A 37 -17.00 -0.20 17.30
CA PRO A 37 -16.85 0.96 18.16
C PRO A 37 -16.18 0.46 19.44
N LEU A 38 -14.97 0.97 19.69
CA LEU A 38 -14.40 0.90 21.03
C LEU A 38 -15.30 1.77 21.91
N LEU A 39 -16.17 1.12 22.66
CA LEU A 39 -17.01 1.76 23.66
C LEU A 39 -16.23 1.80 24.98
N GLY A 40 -16.06 3.02 25.51
CA GLY A 40 -15.69 3.29 26.90
C GLY A 40 -14.22 3.52 27.14
#